data_AF-A0A6N4AP71-F1
#
_entry.id   AF-A0A6N4AP71-F1
#
_cell.length_a   1.000
_cell.length_b   1.000
_cell.length_c   1.000
_cell.angle_alpha   90.00
_cell.angle_beta   90.00
_cell.angle_gamma   90.00
#
_symmetry.space_group_name_H-M   'P 1'
#
loop_
_entity.id
_entity.type
_entity.pdbx_description
1 polymer ?
#
loop_
_entity_poly.entity_id
_entity_poly.type
_entity_poly.pdbx_seq_one_letter_code
_entity_poly.pdbx_strand_id
1 'polypeptide(L)' 'MSKEPFANLPDVLNAKQLAEALHLSKAGAYNLLNADDFPTLKIGGRKLVIKQDLLLWLKKHTNSQEPRKTENSQ' A
#
# COMPACT_ATOMS: atom_id res chain seq x y z
N MET A 1 19.00 -0.33 14.20
CA MET A 1 18.70 -0.09 12.78
C MET A 1 17.21 -0.20 12.60
N SER A 2 16.52 0.91 12.35
CA SER A 2 15.10 0.91 12.03
C SER A 2 14.92 0.23 10.68
N LYS A 3 14.35 -0.98 10.63
CA LYS A 3 13.97 -1.59 9.36
C LYS A 3 12.86 -0.73 8.78
N GLU A 4 13.09 -0.18 7.59
CA GLU A 4 12.03 0.53 6.89
C GLU A 4 10.84 -0.42 6.67
N PRO A 5 9.60 0.03 6.93
CA PRO A 5 8.43 -0.77 6.64
C PRO A 5 8.46 -1.17 5.16
N PHE A 6 8.14 -2.42 4.88
CA PHE A 6 8.11 -2.99 3.53
C PHE A 6 9.47 -3.15 2.81
N ALA A 7 10.61 -2.96 3.48
CA ALA A 7 11.93 -3.14 2.87
C ALA A 7 12.10 -4.49 2.15
N ASN A 8 11.59 -5.57 2.75
CA ASN A 8 11.72 -6.93 2.23
C ASN A 8 10.64 -7.34 1.20
N LEU A 9 9.72 -6.44 0.83
CA LEU A 9 8.74 -6.76 -0.22
C LEU A 9 9.42 -6.76 -1.59
N PRO A 10 9.02 -7.69 -2.48
CA PRO A 10 9.44 -7.66 -3.88
C PRO A 10 8.92 -6.39 -4.57
N ASP A 11 9.55 -6.00 -5.68
CA ASP A 11 9.12 -4.82 -6.46
C ASP A 11 7.72 -4.99 -7.07
N VAL A 12 7.30 -6.23 -7.30
CA VAL A 12 5.97 -6.57 -7.82
C VAL A 12 5.31 -7.58 -6.89
N LEU A 13 4.11 -7.24 -6.42
CA LEU A 13 3.31 -8.06 -5.52
C LEU A 13 2.13 -8.68 -6.25
N ASN A 14 1.91 -9.97 -6.04
CA ASN A 14 0.64 -10.61 -6.35
C ASN A 14 -0.35 -10.51 -5.17
N ALA A 15 -1.59 -10.94 -5.39
CA ALA A 15 -2.65 -10.88 -4.37
C ALA A 15 -2.30 -11.55 -3.03
N LYS A 16 -1.56 -12.66 -3.05
CA LYS A 16 -1.14 -13.36 -1.82
C LYS A 16 -0.13 -12.50 -1.06
N GLN A 17 0.90 -12.02 -1.74
CA GLN A 17 1.94 -11.18 -1.14
C GLN A 17 1.37 -9.86 -0.61
N LEU A 18 0.39 -9.27 -1.32
CA LEU A 18 -0.33 -8.08 -0.86
C LEU A 18 -1.12 -8.37 0.42
N ALA A 19 -1.82 -9.50 0.47
CA ALA A 19 -2.55 -9.93 1.66
C ALA A 19 -1.62 -10.11 2.87
N GLU A 20 -0.47 -10.78 2.66
CA GLU A 20 0.56 -10.96 3.69
C GLU A 20 1.16 -9.63 4.14
N ALA A 21 1.49 -8.74 3.19
CA ALA A 21 2.11 -7.45 3.46
C ALA A 21 1.21 -6.50 4.28
N LEU A 22 -0.11 -6.54 4.04
CA LEU A 22 -1.09 -5.67 4.70
C LEU A 22 -1.85 -6.37 5.84
N HIS A 23 -1.49 -7.62 6.16
CA HIS A 23 -2.21 -8.46 7.12
C HIS A 23 -3.73 -8.55 6.83
N LEU A 24 -4.08 -8.69 5.56
CA LEU A 24 -5.46 -8.84 5.08
C LEU A 24 -5.78 -10.31 4.78
N SER A 25 -7.07 -10.62 4.72
CA SER A 25 -7.51 -11.86 4.08
C SER A 25 -7.22 -11.82 2.57
N LYS A 26 -7.16 -12.99 1.93
CA LYS A 26 -7.08 -13.08 0.46
C LYS A 26 -8.21 -12.30 -0.21
N ALA A 27 -9.42 -12.37 0.32
CA ALA A 27 -10.57 -11.61 -0.18
C ALA A 27 -10.37 -10.10 -0.03
N GLY A 28 -9.84 -9.64 1.11
CA GLY A 28 -9.50 -8.23 1.34
C GLY A 28 -8.48 -7.70 0.32
N ALA A 29 -7.45 -8.48 0.01
CA ALA A 29 -6.49 -8.12 -1.03
C ALA A 29 -7.15 -8.05 -2.43
N TYR A 30 -8.06 -8.96 -2.76
CA TYR A 30 -8.82 -8.87 -4.01
C TYR A 30 -9.76 -7.66 -4.05
N ASN A 31 -10.37 -7.28 -2.92
CA ASN A 31 -11.19 -6.07 -2.87
C ASN A 31 -10.35 -4.83 -3.23
N LEU A 32 -9.14 -4.71 -2.70
CA LEU A 32 -8.20 -3.66 -3.09
C LEU A 32 -7.84 -3.75 -4.58
N LEU A 33 -7.44 -4.93 -5.07
CA LEU A 33 -7.10 -5.15 -6.50
C LEU A 33 -8.26 -4.97 -7.48
N ASN A 34 -9.50 -4.84 -6.98
CA ASN A 34 -10.69 -4.54 -7.76
C ASN A 34 -11.13 -3.08 -7.60
N ALA A 35 -10.60 -2.33 -6.63
CA ALA A 35 -10.94 -0.93 -6.43
C ALA A 35 -10.37 -0.07 -7.57
N ASP A 36 -11.15 0.95 -7.96
CA ASP A 36 -10.88 1.77 -9.14
C ASP A 36 -9.61 2.63 -9.00
N ASP A 37 -9.38 3.17 -7.80
CA ASP A 37 -8.22 4.02 -7.48
C ASP A 37 -6.97 3.21 -7.05
N PHE A 38 -7.11 1.90 -6.82
CA PHE A 38 -5.98 1.09 -6.38
C PHE A 38 -5.03 0.81 -7.55
N PRO A 39 -3.69 0.93 -7.38
CA PRO A 39 -2.70 0.84 -8.46
C PRO A 39 -2.47 -0.59 -8.96
N THR A 40 -3.52 -1.18 -9.54
CA THR A 40 -3.53 -2.56 -10.02
C THR A 40 -3.02 -2.62 -11.45
N LEU A 41 -1.93 -3.34 -11.66
CA LEU A 41 -1.47 -3.75 -12.98
C LEU A 41 -2.17 -5.06 -13.38
N LYS A 42 -2.84 -5.05 -14.53
CA LYS A 42 -3.50 -6.23 -15.11
C LYS A 42 -2.70 -6.72 -16.32
N ILE A 43 -2.14 -7.92 -16.23
CA ILE A 43 -1.44 -8.57 -17.34
C ILE A 43 -2.08 -9.94 -17.56
N GLY A 44 -2.82 -10.08 -18.66
CA GLY A 44 -3.69 -11.23 -18.89
C GLY A 44 -4.68 -11.40 -17.73
N GLY A 45 -4.78 -12.62 -17.18
CA GLY A 45 -5.63 -12.93 -16.03
C GLY A 45 -5.04 -12.60 -14.66
N ARG A 46 -3.84 -12.01 -14.57
CA ARG A 46 -3.16 -11.73 -13.30
C ARG A 46 -3.35 -10.28 -12.88
N LYS A 47 -3.57 -10.07 -11.58
CA LYS A 47 -3.58 -8.77 -10.92
C LYS A 47 -2.36 -8.62 -10.04
N LEU A 48 -1.59 -7.56 -10.28
CA LEU A 48 -0.33 -7.27 -9.64
C LEU A 48 -0.31 -5.82 -9.15
N VAL A 49 0.62 -5.51 -8.25
CA VAL A 49 0.85 -4.14 -7.77
C VAL A 49 2.34 -3.90 -7.69
N ILE A 50 2.78 -2.74 -8.14
CA ILE A 50 4.17 -2.30 -7.96
C ILE A 50 4.33 -1.76 -6.54
N LYS A 51 5.40 -2.18 -5.85
CA LYS A 51 5.69 -1.78 -4.46
C LYS A 51 5.67 -0.27 -4.26
N GLN A 52 6.29 0.48 -5.18
CA GLN A 52 6.33 1.95 -5.10
C GLN A 52 4.94 2.57 -5.17
N ASP A 53 4.08 2.07 -6.07
CA ASP A 53 2.71 2.57 -6.21
C ASP A 53 1.85 2.20 -5.00
N LEU A 54 2.03 1.00 -4.44
CA LEU A 54 1.39 0.60 -3.17
C LEU A 54 1.74 1.60 -2.06
N LEU A 55 3.01 1.94 -1.90
CA LEU A 55 3.47 2.87 -0.87
C LEU A 55 2.89 4.27 -1.07
N LEU A 56 2.84 4.74 -2.32
CA LEU A 56 2.23 6.03 -2.64
C LEU A 56 0.72 6.02 -2.34
N TRP A 57 0.02 4.95 -2.73
CA TRP A 57 -1.39 4.76 -2.45
C TRP A 57 -1.69 4.74 -0.95
N LEU A 58 -0.90 4.00 -0.15
CA LEU A 58 -1.02 3.96 1.31
C LEU A 58 -0.82 5.34 1.94
N LYS A 59 0.16 6.13 1.48
CA LYS A 59 0.38 7.50 1.97
C LYS A 59 -0.80 8.42 1.68
N LYS A 60 -1.43 8.27 0.50
CA LYS A 60 -2.62 9.05 0.12
C LYS A 60 -3.88 8.64 0.90
N HIS A 61 -3.99 7.36 1.26
CA HIS A 61 -5.20 6.77 1.87
C HIS A 61 -5.14 6.58 3.38
N THR A 62 -3.97 6.75 3.98
CA THR A 62 -3.86 6.93 5.42
C THR A 62 -3.91 8.41 5.70
N ASN A 63 -4.71 8.79 6.70
CA ASN A 63 -4.86 10.18 7.12
C ASN A 63 -3.47 10.68 7.49
N SER A 64 -2.83 11.44 6.60
CA SER A 64 -1.50 12.00 6.82
C SER A 64 -1.64 12.92 8.03
N GLN A 65 -1.38 12.40 9.22
CA GLN A 65 -1.08 13.21 10.38
C GLN A 65 0.29 13.82 10.07
N GLU A 66 0.33 14.81 9.16
CA GLU A 66 1.32 15.85 9.31
C GLU A 66 1.15 16.33 10.75
N PRO A 67 2.21 16.34 11.57
CA PRO A 67 2.11 16.89 12.90
C PRO A 67 1.60 18.32 12.68
N ARG A 68 0.39 18.62 13.16
CA ARG A 68 -0.09 20.00 13.23
C ARG A 68 1.03 20.72 13.96
N LYS A 69 1.78 21.56 13.25
CA LYS A 69 2.65 22.52 13.91
C LYS A 69 1.68 23.39 14.70
N THR A 70 1.51 23.08 15.98
CA THR A 70 0.95 24.02 16.93
C THR A 70 1.93 25.17 16.95
N GLU A 71 1.66 26.17 16.11
CA GLU A 71 2.27 27.47 16.18
C GLU A 71 1.79 28.12 17.50
N ASN A 72 2.38 27.66 18.59
CA ASN A 72 2.45 28.43 19.82
C ASN A 72 3.70 29.30 19.69
N SER A 73 3.55 30.43 18.99
CA SER A 73 4.42 31.58 19.21
C SER A 73 3.65 32.60 20.03
N GLN A 74 4.24 32.84 21.20
CA GLN A 74 4.05 33.89 22.19
C GLN A 74 3.54 35.23 21.67
#